data_AF-A0A3D3YWJ5-F1
#
_entry.id   AF-A0A3D3YWJ5-F1
#
_cell.length_a   1.000
_cell.length_b   1.000
_cell.length_c   1.000
_cell.angle_alpha   90.00
_cell.angle_beta   90.00
_cell.angle_gamma   90.00
#
_symmetry.space_group_name_H-M   'P 1'
#
loop_
_entity.id
_entity.type
_entity.pdbx_description
1 polymer ?
#
loop_
_entity_poly.entity_id
_entity_poly.type
_entity_poly.pdbx_seq_one_letter_code
_entity_poly.pdbx_strand_id
1 'polypeptide(L)'
;MATNDVWAVGSANQRKYGRPASLIEHRDGATWSVVPSPKVGSIQILSGVAASDNVWAVGTANSAAGGNLTEHWDGTAWTAFNAPEIELAANSLAAVAADPSGNFWAVGQWVVFDPEHVNTLALHNLTP
;
A
#
# COMPACT_ATOMS: atom_id res chain seq x y z
N MET A 1 15.55 -10.06 7.05
CA MET A 1 14.37 -10.96 7.18
C MET A 1 14.80 -12.42 7.15
N ALA A 2 14.11 -13.31 7.87
CA ALA A 2 14.33 -14.75 7.73
C ALA A 2 13.91 -15.19 6.31
N THR A 3 14.53 -16.25 5.76
CA THR A 3 14.25 -16.78 4.41
C THR A 3 12.81 -17.28 4.20
N ASN A 4 11.97 -17.21 5.24
CA ASN A 4 10.60 -17.68 5.27
C ASN A 4 9.59 -16.61 5.71
N ASP A 5 10.02 -15.36 5.89
CA ASP A 5 9.15 -14.22 6.17
C ASP A 5 8.70 -13.59 4.85
N VAL A 6 7.44 -13.85 4.46
CA VAL A 6 6.91 -13.45 3.15
C VAL A 6 5.59 -12.72 3.33
N TRP A 7 5.43 -11.64 2.58
CA TRP A 7 4.21 -10.83 2.57
C TRP A 7 3.54 -10.88 1.20
N ALA A 8 2.22 -11.01 1.20
CA ALA A 8 1.38 -10.88 0.02
C ALA A 8 0.26 -9.89 0.30
N VAL A 9 -0.05 -9.04 -0.67
CA VAL A 9 -1.10 -8.03 -0.56
C VAL A 9 -2.00 -8.05 -1.78
N GLY A 10 -3.24 -7.60 -1.60
CA GLY A 10 -4.21 -7.53 -2.67
C GLY A 10 -5.55 -6.97 -2.19
N SER A 11 -6.62 -7.43 -2.82
CA SER A 11 -7.99 -7.12 -2.41
C SER A 11 -8.86 -8.36 -2.30
N ALA A 12 -9.72 -8.38 -1.28
CA ALA A 12 -10.84 -9.31 -1.16
C ALA A 12 -12.16 -8.54 -1.25
N ASN A 13 -13.17 -9.16 -1.85
CA ASN A 13 -14.52 -8.60 -1.84
C ASN A 13 -15.12 -8.71 -0.43
N GLN A 14 -15.47 -7.58 0.18
CA GLN A 14 -16.23 -7.62 1.43
C GLN A 14 -17.61 -8.21 1.17
N ARG A 15 -17.88 -9.39 1.75
CA ARG A 15 -19.14 -10.13 1.60
C ARG A 15 -20.40 -9.29 1.85
N LYS A 16 -20.31 -8.27 2.71
CA LYS A 16 -21.47 -7.44 3.12
C LYS A 16 -21.83 -6.32 2.14
N TYR A 17 -20.88 -5.84 1.33
CA TYR A 17 -21.08 -4.66 0.48
C TYR A 17 -20.61 -4.85 -0.98
N GLY A 18 -19.98 -5.98 -1.31
CA GLY A 18 -19.40 -6.22 -2.64
C GLY A 18 -18.26 -5.25 -2.98
N ARG A 19 -17.71 -4.56 -1.98
CA ARG A 19 -16.65 -3.56 -2.16
C ARG A 19 -15.28 -4.19 -1.92
N PRO A 20 -14.25 -3.87 -2.72
CA PRO A 20 -12.88 -4.32 -2.47
C PRO A 20 -12.37 -3.77 -1.13
N ALA A 21 -11.76 -4.64 -0.33
CA ALA A 21 -10.97 -4.27 0.83
C ALA A 21 -9.59 -4.91 0.78
N SER A 22 -8.60 -4.25 1.35
CA SER A 22 -7.23 -4.73 1.47
C SER A 22 -7.21 -6.14 2.08
N LEU A 23 -6.49 -7.03 1.43
CA LEU A 23 -6.09 -8.32 1.98
C LEU A 23 -4.58 -8.30 2.18
N ILE A 24 -4.15 -8.69 3.37
CA ILE A 24 -2.74 -8.89 3.69
C ILE A 24 -2.60 -10.30 4.22
N GLU A 25 -1.70 -11.08 3.61
CA GLU A 25 -1.30 -12.39 4.07
C GLU A 25 0.18 -12.36 4.46
N HIS A 26 0.48 -12.94 5.61
CA HIS A 26 1.82 -13.06 6.15
C HIS A 26 2.18 -14.51 6.34
N ARG A 27 3.33 -14.92 5.81
CA ARG A 27 3.94 -16.21 6.05
C ARG A 27 5.03 -16.04 7.09
N ASP A 28 4.83 -16.65 8.25
CA ASP A 28 5.88 -16.86 9.24
C ASP A 28 6.28 -18.33 9.24
N GLY A 29 7.52 -18.61 8.83
CA GLY A 29 8.05 -19.97 8.73
C GLY A 29 7.36 -20.77 7.63
N ALA A 30 6.34 -21.54 7.98
CA ALA A 30 5.66 -22.47 7.08
C ALA A 30 4.18 -22.14 6.84
N THR A 31 3.58 -21.27 7.66
CA THR A 31 2.13 -21.05 7.67
C THR A 31 1.78 -19.64 7.22
N TRP A 32 0.78 -19.54 6.34
CA TRP A 32 0.15 -18.28 5.98
C TRP A 32 -0.95 -17.92 6.97
N SER A 33 -1.08 -16.64 7.27
CA SER A 33 -2.18 -16.09 8.06
C SER A 33 -2.63 -14.75 7.50
N VAL A 34 -3.92 -14.43 7.62
CA VAL A 34 -4.45 -13.12 7.26
C VAL A 34 -4.16 -12.14 8.39
N VAL A 35 -3.56 -11.01 8.04
CA VAL A 35 -3.24 -9.92 8.98
C VAL A 35 -4.18 -8.73 8.72
N PRO A 36 -4.74 -8.09 9.76
CA PRO A 36 -5.61 -6.94 9.57
C PRO A 36 -4.90 -5.75 8.90
N SER A 37 -5.55 -5.17 7.90
CA SER A 37 -5.21 -3.84 7.34
C SER A 37 -6.05 -2.75 8.01
N PRO A 38 -5.49 -1.55 8.26
CA PRO A 38 -6.24 -0.40 8.76
C PRO A 38 -7.36 -0.02 7.81
N LYS A 39 -8.54 0.27 8.38
CA LYS A 39 -9.66 0.74 7.58
C LYS A 39 -9.62 2.26 7.45
N VAL A 40 -9.20 2.75 6.30
CA VAL A 40 -9.13 4.20 5.98
C VAL A 40 -10.23 4.65 5.03
N GLY A 41 -10.87 3.71 4.34
CA GLY A 41 -11.93 3.99 3.35
C GLY A 41 -13.00 2.90 3.27
N SER A 42 -13.98 3.14 2.40
CA SER A 42 -15.02 2.15 2.06
C SER A 42 -14.60 1.20 0.93
N ILE A 43 -13.60 1.62 0.15
CA ILE A 43 -12.91 0.91 -0.91
C ILE A 43 -11.43 1.16 -0.65
N GLN A 44 -10.66 0.09 -0.49
CA GLN A 44 -9.21 0.15 -0.36
C GLN A 44 -8.60 -1.12 -0.94
N ILE A 45 -7.49 -0.97 -1.65
CA ILE A 45 -6.80 -2.03 -2.37
C ILE A 45 -5.31 -1.80 -2.20
N LEU A 46 -4.58 -2.85 -1.82
CA LEU A 46 -3.12 -2.85 -1.86
C LEU A 46 -2.67 -3.50 -3.17
N SER A 47 -1.73 -2.85 -3.86
CA SER A 47 -1.24 -3.26 -5.19
C SER A 47 0.21 -3.70 -5.19
N GLY A 48 1.00 -3.25 -4.20
CA GLY A 48 2.40 -3.63 -4.06
C GLY A 48 2.80 -3.74 -2.59
N VAL A 49 3.78 -4.60 -2.32
CA VAL A 49 4.43 -4.75 -1.01
C VAL A 49 5.93 -4.95 -1.21
N ALA A 50 6.73 -4.35 -0.35
CA ALA A 50 8.16 -4.55 -0.29
C ALA A 50 8.59 -4.70 1.17
N ALA A 51 9.65 -5.48 1.37
CA ALA A 51 10.14 -5.80 2.68
C ALA A 51 11.68 -5.76 2.71
N SER A 52 12.26 -5.12 3.74
CA SER A 52 13.69 -5.18 4.08
C SER A 52 13.87 -5.34 5.59
N ASP A 53 14.22 -4.28 6.32
CA ASP A 53 14.20 -4.26 7.79
C ASP A 53 12.79 -4.00 8.32
N ASN A 54 11.97 -3.30 7.53
CA ASN A 54 10.54 -3.10 7.77
C ASN A 54 9.74 -3.49 6.50
N VAL A 55 8.41 -3.39 6.55
CA VAL A 55 7.52 -3.74 5.44
C VAL A 55 6.62 -2.56 5.10
N TRP A 56 6.55 -2.23 3.80
CA TRP A 56 5.65 -1.22 3.27
C TRP A 56 4.73 -1.84 2.22
N ALA A 57 3.45 -1.50 2.29
CA ALA A 57 2.46 -1.81 1.28
C ALA A 57 1.89 -0.51 0.71
N VAL A 58 1.58 -0.53 -0.58
CA VAL A 58 1.07 0.64 -1.30
C VAL A 58 -0.13 0.28 -2.14
N GLY A 59 -0.99 1.26 -2.40
CA GLY A 59 -2.17 1.06 -3.21
C GLY A 59 -3.05 2.29 -3.33
N THR A 60 -4.36 2.05 -3.30
CA THR A 60 -5.37 3.10 -3.39
C THR A 60 -6.47 2.94 -2.36
N ALA A 61 -7.00 4.06 -1.89
CA ALA A 61 -8.16 4.10 -1.00
C ALA A 61 -9.05 5.28 -1.35
N ASN A 62 -10.36 5.14 -1.11
CA ASN A 62 -11.26 6.29 -1.11
C ASN A 62 -11.36 6.89 0.30
N SER A 63 -10.29 7.56 0.71
CA SER A 63 -10.19 8.19 2.03
C SER A 63 -10.44 9.70 1.96
N ALA A 64 -10.69 10.33 3.11
CA ALA A 64 -10.76 11.79 3.20
C ALA A 64 -9.41 12.48 2.88
N ALA A 65 -8.29 11.74 2.97
CA ALA A 65 -6.94 12.22 2.70
C ALA A 65 -6.50 12.02 1.23
N GLY A 66 -7.40 11.54 0.35
CA GLY A 66 -7.12 11.33 -1.07
C GLY A 66 -7.04 9.86 -1.48
N GLY A 67 -6.57 9.65 -2.71
CA GLY A 67 -6.60 8.37 -3.43
C GLY A 67 -5.44 7.40 -3.14
N ASN A 68 -4.31 7.89 -2.60
CA ASN A 68 -3.16 7.05 -2.31
C ASN A 68 -3.30 6.34 -0.97
N LEU A 69 -2.80 5.11 -0.91
CA LEU A 69 -2.68 4.34 0.33
C LEU A 69 -1.23 3.90 0.50
N THR A 70 -0.65 4.20 1.66
CA THR A 70 0.62 3.62 2.12
C THR A 70 0.39 3.03 3.50
N GLU A 71 0.82 1.80 3.72
CA GLU A 71 0.77 1.13 5.03
C GLU A 71 2.17 0.65 5.40
N HIS A 72 2.53 0.75 6.67
CA HIS A 72 3.81 0.28 7.22
C HIS A 72 3.57 -0.73 8.34
N TRP A 73 4.34 -1.81 8.35
CA TRP A 73 4.37 -2.79 9.43
C TRP A 73 5.43 -2.42 10.47
N ASP A 74 5.01 -2.26 11.72
CA ASP A 74 5.91 -1.94 12.84
C ASP A 74 6.49 -3.17 13.57
N GLY A 75 6.22 -4.38 13.06
CA GLY A 75 6.54 -5.64 13.73
C GLY A 75 5.33 -6.28 14.41
N THR A 76 4.24 -5.53 14.63
CA THR A 76 3.04 -6.00 15.34
C THR A 76 1.72 -5.63 14.66
N ALA A 77 1.66 -4.48 14.01
CA ALA A 77 0.47 -3.98 13.34
C ALA A 77 0.84 -3.17 12.10
N TRP A 78 -0.09 -3.15 11.15
CA TRP A 78 -0.05 -2.23 10.03
C TRP A 78 -0.59 -0.87 10.47
N THR A 79 0.10 0.21 10.12
CA THR A 79 -0.35 1.58 10.27
C THR A 79 -0.44 2.24 8.91
N ALA A 80 -1.58 2.85 8.61
CA ALA A 80 -1.77 3.59 7.37
C ALA A 80 -1.24 5.02 7.53
N PHE A 81 -0.44 5.44 6.56
CA PHE A 81 0.08 6.79 6.45
C PHE A 81 -0.59 7.47 5.26
N ASN A 82 -0.87 8.75 5.43
CA ASN A 82 -1.14 9.60 4.28
C ASN A 82 0.21 9.82 3.60
N ALA A 83 0.32 9.44 2.33
CA ALA A 83 1.47 9.86 1.53
C ALA A 83 1.57 11.40 1.63
N PRO A 84 2.78 11.99 1.76
CA PRO A 84 2.95 13.43 1.75
C PRO A 84 2.17 14.02 0.58
N GLU A 85 1.37 15.02 0.91
CA GLU A 85 0.33 15.61 0.08
C GLU A 85 0.89 16.08 -1.26
N ILE A 86 0.86 15.20 -2.25
CA ILE A 86 0.88 15.60 -3.63
C ILE A 86 -0.59 15.87 -3.93
N GLU A 87 -0.99 17.14 -3.76
CA GLU A 87 -2.34 17.70 -3.99
C GLU A 87 -2.80 17.45 -5.43
N LEU A 88 -3.08 16.21 -5.79
CA LEU A 88 -3.50 15.82 -7.14
C LEU A 88 -4.73 14.92 -7.03
N ALA A 89 -5.73 15.25 -7.85
CA ALA A 89 -7.13 14.94 -7.61
C ALA A 89 -7.50 13.44 -7.68
N ALA A 90 -6.65 12.62 -8.27
CA ALA A 90 -6.79 11.16 -8.27
C ALA A 90 -5.40 10.52 -8.43
N ASN A 91 -4.96 9.79 -7.40
CA ASN A 91 -3.65 9.16 -7.35
C ASN A 91 -3.80 7.68 -6.99
N SER A 92 -2.95 6.83 -7.58
CA SER A 92 -2.82 5.43 -7.15
C SER A 92 -1.36 5.02 -7.15
N LEU A 93 -0.91 4.34 -6.11
CA LEU A 93 0.39 3.70 -6.07
C LEU A 93 0.26 2.27 -6.59
N ALA A 94 1.09 1.92 -7.55
CA ALA A 94 1.04 0.64 -8.26
C ALA A 94 2.07 -0.36 -7.73
N ALA A 95 3.25 0.13 -7.35
CA ALA A 95 4.34 -0.73 -6.88
C ALA A 95 5.22 -0.01 -5.86
N VAL A 96 5.90 -0.80 -5.04
CA VAL A 96 6.91 -0.34 -4.09
C VAL A 96 8.10 -1.30 -4.14
N ALA A 97 9.31 -0.77 -3.98
CA ALA A 97 10.54 -1.54 -3.90
C ALA A 97 11.45 -0.99 -2.80
N ALA A 98 12.19 -1.88 -2.14
CA ALA A 98 13.26 -1.50 -1.23
C ALA A 98 14.60 -1.49 -1.98
N ASP A 99 15.45 -0.51 -1.69
CA ASP A 99 16.83 -0.47 -2.17
C ASP A 99 17.79 -1.17 -1.17
N PRO A 100 19.06 -1.46 -1.56
CA PRO A 100 20.03 -2.09 -0.68
C PRO A 100 20.40 -1.29 0.57
N SER A 101 20.04 0.00 0.64
CA SER A 101 20.24 0.87 1.80
C SER A 101 19.02 0.91 2.73
N GLY A 102 17.96 0.17 2.40
CA GLY A 102 16.73 0.09 3.19
C GLY A 102 15.71 1.19 2.90
N ASN A 103 15.93 2.04 1.89
CA ASN A 103 14.93 3.03 1.50
C ASN A 103 13.84 2.39 0.63
N PHE A 104 12.63 2.90 0.76
CA PHE A 104 11.49 2.45 -0.05
C PHE A 104 11.12 3.50 -1.10
N TRP A 105 10.89 2.99 -2.30
CA TRP A 105 10.51 3.76 -3.49
C TRP A 105 9.15 3.27 -3.95
N ALA A 106 8.15 4.15 -3.91
CA ALA A 106 6.82 3.84 -4.41
C ALA A 106 6.59 4.56 -5.75
N VAL A 107 6.02 3.83 -6.70
CA VAL A 107 5.66 4.37 -8.02
C VAL A 107 4.17 4.21 -8.27
N GLY A 108 3.63 5.11 -9.06
CA GLY A 108 2.21 5.14 -9.33
C GLY A 108 1.87 6.11 -10.45
N GLN A 109 0.62 6.48 -10.47
CA GLN A 109 0.06 7.41 -11.43
C GLN A 109 -0.82 8.43 -10.75
N TRP A 110 -0.91 9.60 -11.38
CA TRP A 110 -1.86 10.62 -11.02
C TRP A 110 -2.50 11.26 -12.25
N VAL A 111 -3.72 11.77 -12.05
CA VAL A 111 -4.54 12.37 -13.11
C VAL A 111 -4.83 13.83 -12.72
N VAL A 112 -4.40 14.79 -13.55
CA VAL A 112 -4.98 16.16 -13.55
C VAL A 112 -6.41 16.04 -14.10
N PHE A 113 -7.31 17.00 -13.85
CA PHE A 113 -8.61 17.09 -14.55
C PHE A 113 -8.49 17.38 -16.08
N ASP A 114 -7.56 16.70 -16.75
CA ASP A 114 -7.49 16.48 -18.19
C ASP A 114 -7.27 14.97 -18.40
N PRO A 115 -8.31 14.22 -18.87
CA PRO A 115 -8.28 12.77 -18.97
C PRO A 115 -7.30 12.21 -20.01
N GLU A 116 -6.64 13.06 -20.79
CA GLU A 116 -5.65 12.62 -21.80
C GLU A 116 -4.23 12.45 -21.25
N HIS A 117 -3.95 12.87 -20.01
CA HIS A 117 -2.58 12.88 -19.45
C HIS A 117 -2.47 12.08 -18.13
N VAL A 118 -1.99 10.83 -18.23
CA VAL A 118 -1.53 10.04 -17.08
C VAL A 118 -0.09 10.41 -16.78
N ASN A 119 0.18 10.87 -15.56
CA ASN A 119 1.53 11.27 -15.15
C ASN A 119 2.11 10.26 -14.16
N THR A 120 3.42 10.03 -14.24
CA THR A 120 4.14 9.16 -13.29
C THR A 120 4.26 9.85 -11.93
N LEU A 121 3.92 9.12 -10.88
CA LEU A 121 4.21 9.47 -9.50
C LEU A 121 5.39 8.62 -9.01
N ALA A 122 6.42 9.25 -8.47
CA ALA A 122 7.49 8.58 -7.74
C ALA A 122 7.60 9.23 -6.35
N LEU A 123 7.41 8.44 -5.31
CA LEU A 123 7.63 8.83 -3.92
C LEU A 123 8.90 8.15 -3.42
N HIS A 124 9.81 8.95 -2.89
CA HIS A 124 11.07 8.50 -2.31
C HIS A 124 11.03 8.65 -0.78
N ASN A 125 11.75 7.78 -0.08
CA ASN A 125 11.92 7.81 1.38
C ASN A 125 10.60 7.74 2.16
N LEU A 126 9.87 6.64 2.05
CA LEU A 126 8.78 6.35 2.99
C LEU A 126 9.34 6.25 4.41
N THR A 127 9.03 7.24 5.25
CA THR A 127 9.31 7.24 6.69
C THR A 127 7.99 7.18 7.46
N PRO A 128 7.99 6.62 8.68
CA PRO A 128 6.89 6.85 9.62
C PRO A 128 6.66 8.35 9.90
#